data_AF-A0A523SFS7-F1
#
_entry.id   AF-A0A523SFS7-F1
#
_cell.length_a   1.000
_cell.length_b   1.000
_cell.length_c   1.000
_cell.angle_alpha   90.00
_cell.angle_beta   90.00
_cell.angle_gamma   90.00
#
_symmetry.space_group_name_H-M   'P 1'
#
loop_
_entity.id
_entity.type
_entity.pdbx_description
1 polymer ?
#
loop_
_entity_poly.entity_id
_entity_poly.type
_entity_poly.pdbx_seq_one_letter_code
_entity_poly.pdbx_strand_id
1 'polypeptide(L)'
;MELKTVYFEKPGSENTEAVLRIARQRAEELGIKNIVVASTRGDTAVKAMDIFQGLRVIVVSHVTGMRGPNTQEFTEENRKIVESQGGIILTTAHAFSGLSAAMRNKYNTYVLGMIIADTLRIFG
;
A
#
# COMPACT_ATOMS: atom_id res chain seq x y z
N MET A 1 -8.26 -8.59 27.21
CA MET A 1 -7.94 -7.22 26.77
C MET A 1 -8.93 -6.89 25.66
N GLU A 2 -9.70 -5.83 25.83
CA GLU A 2 -10.66 -5.37 24.82
C GLU A 2 -9.96 -4.49 23.79
N LEU A 3 -10.40 -4.56 22.53
CA LEU A 3 -9.86 -3.79 21.41
C LEU A 3 -11.01 -3.22 20.58
N LYS A 4 -10.78 -2.05 20.00
CA LYS A 4 -11.73 -1.38 19.11
C LYS A 4 -11.43 -1.74 17.65
N THR A 5 -12.48 -2.11 16.90
CA THR A 5 -12.44 -2.29 15.45
C THR A 5 -13.49 -1.39 14.82
N VAL A 6 -13.14 -0.74 13.71
CA VAL A 6 -14.04 0.13 12.95
C VAL A 6 -14.36 -0.55 11.62
N TYR A 7 -15.64 -0.66 11.29
CA TYR A 7 -16.14 -1.12 10.00
C TYR A 7 -16.67 0.07 9.21
N PHE A 8 -16.17 0.26 8.00
CA PHE A 8 -16.71 1.25 7.07
C PHE A 8 -17.85 0.62 6.28
N GLU A 9 -18.90 1.40 6.01
CA GLU A 9 -20.07 0.92 5.27
C GLU A 9 -19.72 0.56 3.81
N LYS A 10 -18.78 1.29 3.21
CA LYS A 10 -18.36 1.12 1.82
C LYS A 10 -16.84 1.14 1.70
N PRO A 11 -16.25 0.35 0.77
CA PRO A 11 -14.84 0.47 0.43
C PRO A 11 -14.61 1.75 -0.39
N GLY A 12 -13.40 2.31 -0.30
CA GLY A 12 -13.01 3.42 -1.17
C GLY A 12 -12.07 4.44 -0.53
N SER A 13 -11.64 5.40 -1.35
CA SER A 13 -10.66 6.44 -0.99
C SER A 13 -11.16 7.42 0.06
N GLU A 14 -12.48 7.57 0.20
CA GLU A 14 -13.14 8.39 1.23
C GLU A 14 -12.73 7.98 2.66
N ASN A 15 -12.37 6.71 2.86
CA ASN A 15 -11.97 6.19 4.16
C ASN A 15 -10.49 6.43 4.49
N THR A 16 -9.68 6.87 3.51
CA THR A 16 -8.21 6.90 3.63
C THR A 16 -7.75 7.65 4.86
N GLU A 17 -8.24 8.87 5.10
CA GLU A 17 -7.79 9.67 6.23
C GLU A 17 -8.18 9.03 7.57
N ALA A 18 -9.41 8.52 7.68
CA ALA A 18 -9.87 7.83 8.88
C ALA A 18 -9.02 6.59 9.18
N VAL A 19 -8.71 5.78 8.16
CA VAL A 19 -7.85 4.59 8.29
C VAL A 19 -6.45 4.97 8.79
N LEU A 20 -5.82 5.99 8.20
CA LEU A 20 -4.48 6.42 8.60
C LEU A 20 -4.46 6.90 10.07
N ARG A 21 -5.48 7.65 10.50
CA ARG A 21 -5.62 8.10 11.90
C ARG A 21 -5.83 6.95 12.88
N ILE A 22 -6.70 5.98 12.53
CA ILE A 22 -6.93 4.78 13.35
C ILE A 22 -5.64 3.96 13.46
N ALA A 23 -4.90 3.80 12.36
CA ALA A 23 -3.62 3.11 12.35
C ALA A 23 -2.56 3.85 13.20
N ARG A 24 -2.53 5.19 13.18
CA ARG A 24 -1.62 6.00 14.01
C ARG A 24 -1.88 5.77 15.49
N GLN A 25 -3.14 5.87 15.90
CA GLN A 25 -3.54 5.60 17.28
C GLN A 25 -3.10 4.20 17.72
N ARG A 26 -3.36 3.18 16.89
CA ARG A 26 -2.98 1.81 17.22
C ARG A 26 -1.47 1.62 17.29
N ALA A 27 -0.72 2.30 16.42
CA ALA A 27 0.73 2.26 16.45
C ALA A 27 1.29 2.86 17.74
N GLU A 28 0.70 3.95 18.23
CA GLU A 28 1.08 4.58 19.51
C GLU A 28 0.79 3.67 20.70
N GLU A 29 -0.41 3.09 20.78
CA GLU A 29 -0.81 2.15 21.84
C GLU A 29 0.13 0.96 21.97
N LEU A 30 0.71 0.51 20.85
CA LEU A 30 1.59 -0.66 20.78
C LEU A 30 3.08 -0.31 20.73
N GLY A 31 3.45 0.97 20.68
CA GLY A 31 4.83 1.39 20.46
C GLY A 31 5.41 0.96 19.11
N ILE A 32 4.57 0.78 18.09
CA ILE A 32 4.99 0.45 16.72
C ILE A 32 5.63 1.68 16.08
N LYS A 33 6.85 1.49 15.56
CA LYS A 33 7.65 2.58 14.96
C LYS A 33 7.69 2.57 13.43
N ASN A 34 7.32 1.45 12.81
CA ASN A 34 7.38 1.27 11.35
C ASN A 34 5.96 1.19 10.80
N ILE A 35 5.66 2.00 9.80
CA ILE A 35 4.38 2.02 9.11
C ILE A 35 4.63 1.69 7.64
N VAL A 36 3.90 0.71 7.12
CA VAL A 36 3.97 0.33 5.71
C VAL A 36 2.67 0.73 5.03
N VAL A 37 2.76 1.50 3.95
CA VAL A 37 1.60 2.07 3.25
C VAL A 37 1.69 1.75 1.76
N ALA A 38 0.65 1.13 1.19
CA ALA A 38 0.54 0.98 -0.25
C ALA A 38 0.09 2.30 -0.90
N SER A 39 0.77 2.75 -1.95
CA SER A 39 0.35 3.93 -2.71
C SER A 39 0.80 3.88 -4.17
N THR A 40 -0.14 3.82 -5.10
CA THR A 40 0.14 3.72 -6.54
C THR A 40 0.65 5.04 -7.12
N ARG A 41 -0.09 6.14 -6.93
CA ARG A 41 0.24 7.47 -7.48
C ARG A 41 0.92 8.40 -6.48
N GLY A 42 0.91 8.05 -5.20
CA GLY A 42 1.51 8.81 -4.12
C GLY A 42 0.54 9.61 -3.24
N ASP A 43 -0.73 9.74 -3.60
CA ASP A 43 -1.69 10.58 -2.86
C ASP A 43 -1.87 10.12 -1.40
N THR A 44 -2.00 8.80 -1.20
CA THR A 44 -2.04 8.20 0.15
C THR A 44 -0.72 8.36 0.89
N ALA A 45 0.41 8.28 0.17
CA ALA A 45 1.73 8.40 0.77
C ALA A 45 1.97 9.80 1.33
N VAL A 46 1.59 10.85 0.60
CA VAL A 46 1.68 12.23 1.07
C VAL A 46 0.89 12.42 2.36
N LYS A 47 -0.38 11.98 2.40
CA LYS A 47 -1.20 12.04 3.62
C LYS A 47 -0.60 11.23 4.78
N ALA A 48 0.01 10.08 4.47
CA ALA A 48 0.64 9.24 5.47
C ALA A 48 1.86 9.93 6.10
N MET A 49 2.67 10.66 5.33
CA MET A 49 3.81 11.40 5.86
C MET A 49 3.37 12.45 6.89
N ASP A 50 2.26 13.16 6.62
CA ASP A 50 1.72 14.15 7.55
C ASP A 50 1.14 13.52 8.83
N ILE A 51 0.43 12.39 8.71
CA ILE A 51 -0.25 11.75 9.85
C ILE A 51 0.72 10.95 10.74
N PHE A 52 1.73 10.32 10.15
CA PHE A 52 2.69 9.46 10.85
C PHE A 52 4.00 10.17 11.18
N GLN A 53 3.99 11.50 11.34
CA GLN A 53 5.16 12.26 11.77
C GLN A 53 5.82 11.63 13.02
N GLY A 54 7.15 11.52 12.97
CA GLY A 54 7.94 10.87 14.02
C GLY A 54 8.00 9.34 13.94
N LEU A 55 7.28 8.70 13.02
CA LEU A 55 7.39 7.27 12.72
C LEU A 55 8.16 7.04 11.41
N ARG A 56 8.70 5.83 11.25
CA ARG A 56 9.34 5.40 10.00
C ARG A 56 8.27 4.94 9.01
N VAL A 57 8.02 5.74 7.98
CA VAL A 57 7.05 5.44 6.92
C VAL A 57 7.74 4.80 5.71
N ILE A 58 7.28 3.62 5.32
CA ILE A 58 7.71 2.87 4.13
C ILE A 58 6.52 2.80 3.17
N VAL A 59 6.65 3.51 2.06
CA VAL A 59 5.67 3.57 1.00
C VAL A 59 5.99 2.49 -0.03
N VAL A 60 5.07 1.56 -0.24
CA VAL A 60 5.19 0.54 -1.28
C VAL A 60 4.44 1.03 -2.51
N SER A 61 5.19 1.35 -3.55
CA SER A 61 4.65 1.82 -4.83
C SER A 61 4.24 0.66 -5.73
N HIS A 62 3.61 0.97 -6.86
CA HIS A 62 3.27 -0.02 -7.86
C HIS A 62 4.52 -0.51 -8.60
N VAL A 63 4.56 -1.78 -8.99
CA VAL A 63 5.67 -2.31 -9.78
C VAL A 63 5.84 -1.51 -11.09
N THR A 64 7.09 -1.12 -11.39
CA THR A 64 7.42 -0.48 -12.68
C THR A 64 7.02 -1.41 -13.82
N GLY A 65 6.34 -0.87 -14.83
CA GLY A 65 5.89 -1.64 -15.98
C GLY A 65 4.42 -2.07 -15.95
N MET A 66 3.66 -1.84 -14.87
CA MET A 66 2.28 -2.33 -14.80
C MET A 66 1.35 -1.68 -15.84
N ARG A 67 1.35 -0.35 -15.96
CA ARG A 67 0.52 0.34 -16.97
C ARG A 67 1.10 0.27 -18.38
N GLY A 68 2.41 0.15 -18.48
CA GLY A 68 3.13 0.08 -19.75
C GLY A 68 4.63 -0.08 -19.52
N PRO A 69 5.37 -0.60 -20.51
CA PRO A 69 6.80 -0.88 -20.37
C PRO A 69 7.59 0.33 -19.88
N ASN A 70 8.45 0.13 -18.87
CA ASN A 70 9.32 1.16 -18.30
C ASN A 70 8.61 2.41 -17.76
N THR A 71 7.34 2.30 -17.38
CA THR A 71 6.59 3.40 -16.74
C THR A 71 6.41 3.18 -15.25
N GLN A 72 6.39 4.27 -14.48
CA GLN A 72 6.06 4.29 -13.07
C GLN A 72 4.89 5.26 -12.84
N GLU A 73 3.90 4.82 -12.06
CA GLU A 73 2.68 5.59 -11.78
C GLU A 73 2.84 6.56 -10.62
N PHE A 74 3.81 6.30 -9.73
CA PHE A 74 4.12 7.20 -8.63
C PHE A 74 4.67 8.51 -9.19
N THR A 75 3.94 9.61 -8.97
CA THR A 75 4.30 10.90 -9.59
C THR A 75 5.59 11.45 -8.99
N GLU A 76 6.37 12.15 -9.81
CA GLU A 76 7.61 12.79 -9.37
C GLU A 76 7.36 13.88 -8.31
N GLU A 77 6.22 14.57 -8.41
CA GLU A 77 5.77 15.55 -7.43
C GLU A 77 5.55 14.91 -6.05
N ASN A 78 4.73 13.86 -5.98
CA ASN A 78 4.46 13.16 -4.72
C ASN A 78 5.74 12.49 -4.18
N ARG A 79 6.62 12.00 -5.06
CA ARG A 79 7.91 11.41 -4.67
C ARG A 79 8.75 12.40 -3.89
N LYS A 80 8.93 13.61 -4.43
CA LYS A 80 9.70 14.68 -3.77
C LYS A 80 9.12 15.07 -2.42
N ILE A 81 7.79 15.11 -2.30
CA ILE A 81 7.13 15.38 -1.01
C ILE A 81 7.47 14.28 0.00
N VAL A 82 7.30 13.01 -0.37
CA VAL A 82 7.56 11.87 0.52
C VAL A 82 9.03 11.80 0.94
N GLU A 83 9.96 11.92 -0.02
CA GLU A 83 11.40 11.85 0.25
C GLU A 83 11.89 13.05 1.07
N SER A 84 11.35 14.26 0.86
CA SER A 84 11.72 15.45 1.65
C SER A 84 11.27 15.37 3.11
N GLN A 85 10.23 14.59 3.40
CA GLN A 85 9.77 14.28 4.76
C GLN A 85 10.46 13.02 5.35
N GLY A 86 11.45 12.44 4.67
CA GLY A 86 12.20 11.26 5.13
C GLY A 86 11.49 9.91 4.93
N GLY A 87 10.44 9.87 4.12
CA GLY A 87 9.74 8.65 3.76
C GLY A 87 10.58 7.76 2.82
N ILE A 88 10.44 6.44 2.97
CA ILE A 88 11.14 5.47 2.13
C ILE A 88 10.19 4.95 1.07
N ILE A 89 10.54 5.06 -0.21
CA ILE A 89 9.74 4.51 -1.31
C ILE A 89 10.36 3.19 -1.77
N LEU A 90 9.62 2.09 -1.61
CA LEU A 90 9.95 0.76 -2.11
C LEU A 90 9.15 0.48 -3.39
N THR A 91 9.86 0.26 -4.49
CA THR A 91 9.29 -0.21 -5.75
C THR A 91 9.80 -1.62 -6.02
N THR A 92 8.93 -2.62 -6.05
CA THR A 92 9.31 -4.03 -6.29
C THR A 92 8.18 -4.82 -6.93
N ALA A 93 8.46 -6.05 -7.35
CA ALA A 93 7.45 -6.98 -7.86
C ALA A 93 6.42 -7.31 -6.77
N HIS A 94 5.15 -7.37 -7.14
CA HIS A 94 4.07 -7.75 -6.22
C HIS A 94 4.23 -9.21 -5.77
N ALA A 95 4.30 -9.43 -4.45
CA ALA A 95 4.57 -10.73 -3.85
C ALA A 95 3.62 -11.85 -4.31
N PHE A 96 2.34 -11.54 -4.49
CA PHE A 96 1.32 -12.52 -4.91
C PHE A 96 0.99 -12.50 -6.41
N SER A 97 1.66 -11.66 -7.20
CA SER A 97 1.44 -11.56 -8.65
C SER A 97 2.73 -11.96 -9.38
N GLY A 98 3.65 -11.03 -9.62
CA GLY A 98 4.99 -11.32 -10.16
C GLY A 98 5.00 -12.37 -11.28
N LEU A 99 5.80 -13.42 -11.11
CA LEU A 99 5.88 -14.53 -12.07
C LEU A 99 4.54 -15.26 -12.26
N SER A 100 3.71 -15.36 -11.21
CA SER A 100 2.38 -15.98 -11.33
C SER A 100 1.51 -15.22 -12.33
N ALA A 101 1.49 -13.88 -12.27
CA ALA A 101 0.73 -13.10 -13.25
C ALA A 101 1.30 -13.24 -14.67
N ALA A 102 2.62 -13.29 -14.83
CA ALA A 102 3.23 -13.54 -16.14
C ALA A 102 2.79 -14.90 -16.72
N MET A 103 2.80 -15.96 -15.90
CA MET A 103 2.32 -17.29 -16.30
C MET A 103 0.83 -17.29 -16.64
N ARG A 104 -0.01 -16.69 -15.79
CA ARG A 104 -1.46 -16.59 -16.03
C ARG A 104 -1.75 -15.85 -17.33
N ASN A 105 -1.11 -14.71 -17.57
CA ASN A 105 -1.34 -13.90 -18.77
C ASN A 105 -0.91 -14.62 -20.05
N LYS A 106 0.19 -15.39 -19.99
CA LYS A 106 0.71 -16.12 -21.16
C LYS A 106 -0.07 -17.40 -21.46
N TYR A 107 -0.45 -18.15 -20.43
CA TYR A 107 -0.97 -19.51 -20.58
C TYR A 107 -2.44 -19.66 -20.16
N ASN A 108 -3.08 -18.58 -19.69
CA ASN A 108 -4.47 -18.55 -19.22
C ASN A 108 -4.78 -19.68 -18.20
N THR A 109 -3.93 -19.81 -17.18
CA THR A 109 -4.00 -20.91 -16.20
C THR A 109 -4.09 -20.42 -14.75
N TYR A 110 -4.48 -21.33 -13.86
CA TYR A 110 -4.45 -21.11 -12.42
C TYR A 110 -3.04 -21.22 -11.88
N VAL A 111 -2.69 -20.28 -11.00
CA VAL A 111 -1.34 -20.15 -10.43
C VAL A 111 -1.47 -19.77 -8.96
N LEU A 112 -0.59 -20.32 -8.13
CA LEU A 112 -0.69 -20.20 -6.67
C LEU A 112 -0.78 -18.75 -6.18
N GLY A 113 0.02 -17.84 -6.75
CA GLY A 113 0.00 -16.43 -6.36
C GLY A 113 -1.38 -15.78 -6.55
N MET A 114 -2.06 -16.09 -7.65
CA MET A 114 -3.39 -15.53 -7.93
C MET A 114 -4.45 -16.14 -7.00
N ILE A 115 -4.35 -17.44 -6.68
CA ILE A 115 -5.27 -18.09 -5.74
C ILE A 115 -5.16 -17.43 -4.35
N ILE A 116 -3.93 -17.18 -3.88
CA ILE A 116 -3.71 -16.49 -2.60
C ILE A 116 -4.27 -15.07 -2.64
N ALA A 117 -3.97 -14.31 -3.71
CA ALA A 117 -4.47 -12.95 -3.86
C ALA A 117 -6.00 -12.89 -3.90
N ASP A 118 -6.65 -13.78 -4.66
CA ASP A 118 -8.11 -13.86 -4.77
C ASP A 118 -8.75 -14.27 -3.44
N THR A 119 -8.10 -15.14 -2.67
CA THR A 119 -8.56 -15.50 -1.32
C THR A 119 -8.50 -14.31 -0.37
N LEU A 120 -7.43 -13.53 -0.38
CA LEU A 120 -7.30 -12.36 0.51
C LEU A 120 -8.25 -11.22 0.15
N ARG A 121 -8.63 -11.08 -1.12
CA ARG A 121 -9.65 -10.09 -1.57
C ARG A 121 -11.03 -10.32 -0.96
N ILE A 122 -11.29 -11.48 -0.37
CA ILE A 122 -12.54 -11.73 0.37
C ILE A 122 -12.65 -10.78 1.58
N PHE A 123 -11.53 -10.31 2.13
CA PHE A 123 -11.50 -9.34 3.24
C PHE A 123 -11.61 -7.87 2.79
N GLY A 124 -11.67 -7.60 1.47
CA GLY A 124 -11.62 -6.26 0.88
C GLY A 124 -10.41 -6.05 0.00
#